data_AF-A0A7J2SXD5-F1
#
_entry.id   AF-A0A7J2SXD5-F1
#
_cell.length_a   1.000
_cell.length_b   1.000
_cell.length_c   1.000
_cell.angle_alpha   90.00
_cell.angle_beta   90.00
_cell.angle_gamma   90.00
#
_symmetry.space_group_name_H-M   'P 1'
#
loop_
_entity.id
_entity.type
_entity.pdbx_description
1 polymer ?
#
loop_
_entity_poly.entity_id
_entity_poly.type
_entity_poly.pdbx_seq_one_letter_code
_entity_poly.pdbx_strand_id
1 'polypeptide(L)'
;MLGDLARKLRLLGFDVSYAGGVPDDVLIRMAAECSGVIVSADSSLCSAARLRGVETICGSDLASVLAALGVRRVRFDPRRARCPHCGTPVTPVGAETVRGEVPTGVLSSHREFYACFGCGRIYWVGGHWANIKRMERELNRLLGDERARGLQPGGGRVPGGAGAQVHGDLPEGGQEDPGAPRCPGEAQGHEGGVRHPEDAPGGRAQGVHR
;
A
#
# COMPACT_ATOMS: atom_id res chain seq x y z
N MET A 1 -14.89 4.91 -4.13
CA MET A 1 -14.64 3.45 -4.27
C MET A 1 -13.34 3.09 -3.57
N LEU A 2 -13.25 1.94 -2.90
CA LEU A 2 -12.08 1.54 -2.11
C LEU A 2 -10.78 1.42 -2.94
N GLY A 3 -10.86 1.09 -4.23
CA GLY A 3 -9.68 1.10 -5.11
C GLY A 3 -9.00 2.46 -5.27
N ASP A 4 -9.76 3.57 -5.23
CA ASP A 4 -9.18 4.93 -5.28
C ASP A 4 -8.57 5.32 -3.92
N LEU A 5 -9.18 4.90 -2.82
CA LEU A 5 -8.61 5.01 -1.47
C LEU A 5 -7.25 4.30 -1.39
N ALA A 6 -7.18 3.04 -1.84
CA ALA A 6 -5.93 2.27 -1.87
C ALA A 6 -4.84 2.95 -2.71
N ARG A 7 -5.18 3.48 -3.89
CA ARG A 7 -4.25 4.26 -4.73
C ARG A 7 -3.70 5.50 -4.01
N LYS A 8 -4.54 6.23 -3.29
CA LYS A 8 -4.14 7.43 -2.53
C LYS A 8 -3.28 7.08 -1.32
N LEU A 9 -3.62 6.03 -0.57
CA LEU A 9 -2.79 5.53 0.53
C LEU A 9 -1.39 5.10 0.03
N ARG A 10 -1.31 4.38 -1.10
CA ARG A 10 -0.04 4.03 -1.77
C ARG A 10 0.81 5.26 -2.12
N LEU A 11 0.19 6.31 -2.68
CA LEU A 11 0.88 7.58 -2.92
C LEU A 11 1.45 8.19 -1.62
N LEU A 12 0.71 8.11 -0.52
CA LEU A 12 1.18 8.61 0.79
C LEU A 12 2.23 7.70 1.46
N GLY A 13 2.63 6.61 0.81
CA GLY A 13 3.69 5.69 1.24
C GLY A 13 3.21 4.51 2.09
N PHE A 14 1.91 4.39 2.35
CA PHE A 14 1.34 3.19 2.96
C PHE A 14 1.43 2.05 1.95
N ASP A 15 2.00 0.93 2.36
CA ASP A 15 1.75 -0.31 1.64
C ASP A 15 0.27 -0.67 1.79
N VAL A 16 -0.37 -0.88 0.65
CA VAL A 16 -1.76 -1.27 0.57
C VAL A 16 -1.90 -2.21 -0.60
N SER A 17 -2.73 -3.22 -0.46
CA SER A 17 -3.35 -3.88 -1.59
C SER A 17 -4.84 -3.99 -1.48
N TYR A 18 -5.41 -4.22 -2.64
CA TYR A 18 -6.83 -4.14 -2.90
C TYR A 18 -7.29 -5.53 -3.30
N ALA A 19 -7.79 -6.28 -2.31
CA ALA A 19 -8.25 -7.66 -2.43
C ALA A 19 -9.69 -7.73 -3.00
N GLY A 20 -9.91 -7.14 -4.18
CA GLY A 20 -11.22 -7.15 -4.82
C GLY A 20 -11.62 -8.56 -5.27
N GLY A 21 -12.71 -9.09 -4.73
CA GLY A 21 -13.22 -10.43 -5.07
C GLY A 21 -12.56 -11.59 -4.31
N VAL A 22 -11.75 -11.30 -3.29
CA VAL A 22 -11.24 -12.31 -2.34
C VAL A 22 -12.31 -12.59 -1.28
N PRO A 23 -12.55 -13.85 -0.86
CA PRO A 23 -13.49 -14.17 0.22
C PRO A 23 -13.12 -13.49 1.55
N ASP A 24 -14.13 -13.08 2.31
CA ASP A 24 -13.97 -12.36 3.58
C ASP A 24 -13.14 -13.15 4.61
N ASP A 25 -13.31 -14.48 4.69
CA ASP A 25 -12.58 -15.33 5.63
C ASP A 25 -11.07 -15.38 5.29
N VAL A 26 -10.74 -15.43 4.00
CA VAL A 26 -9.35 -15.37 3.50
C VAL A 26 -8.76 -14.00 3.81
N LEU A 27 -9.50 -12.91 3.55
CA LEU A 27 -9.06 -11.55 3.83
C LEU A 27 -8.81 -11.30 5.32
N ILE A 28 -9.69 -11.82 6.20
CA ILE A 28 -9.52 -11.73 7.65
C ILE A 28 -8.34 -12.58 8.13
N ARG A 29 -8.20 -13.81 7.64
CA ARG A 29 -7.07 -14.68 7.99
C ARG A 29 -5.74 -14.04 7.62
N MET A 30 -5.61 -13.57 6.38
CA MET A 30 -4.43 -12.80 5.94
C MET A 30 -4.17 -11.63 6.89
N ALA A 31 -5.14 -10.76 7.12
CA ALA A 31 -4.93 -9.58 7.96
C ALA A 31 -4.48 -9.94 9.40
N ALA A 32 -4.90 -11.09 9.94
CA ALA A 32 -4.43 -11.61 11.22
C ALA A 32 -2.97 -12.11 11.15
N GLU A 33 -2.65 -13.03 10.25
CA GLU A 33 -1.30 -13.60 10.04
C GLU A 33 -0.26 -12.49 9.83
N CYS A 34 -0.65 -11.53 9.00
CA CYS A 34 0.16 -10.42 8.58
C CYS A 34 0.23 -9.30 9.67
N SER A 35 -0.67 -9.27 10.67
CA SER A 35 -0.83 -8.11 11.59
C SER A 35 -1.19 -6.79 10.87
N GLY A 36 -2.02 -6.91 9.84
CA GLY A 36 -2.54 -5.81 9.01
C GLY A 36 -3.87 -5.24 9.51
N VAL A 37 -4.25 -4.08 8.95
CA VAL A 37 -5.53 -3.41 9.24
C VAL A 37 -6.48 -3.58 8.06
N ILE A 38 -7.70 -4.08 8.30
CA ILE A 38 -8.75 -4.13 7.29
C ILE A 38 -9.41 -2.75 7.17
N VAL A 39 -9.54 -2.25 5.93
CA VAL A 39 -10.30 -1.04 5.62
C VAL A 39 -11.43 -1.39 4.66
N SER A 40 -12.67 -1.28 5.11
CA SER A 40 -13.85 -1.62 4.29
C SER A 40 -15.03 -0.68 4.55
N ALA A 41 -15.88 -0.51 3.54
CA ALA A 41 -17.19 0.11 3.69
C ALA A 41 -18.30 -0.91 4.00
N ASP A 42 -17.99 -2.21 3.93
CA ASP A 42 -18.92 -3.30 4.23
C ASP A 42 -18.97 -3.55 5.75
N SER A 43 -20.15 -3.35 6.35
CA SER A 43 -20.39 -3.53 7.78
C SER A 43 -20.35 -4.99 8.24
N SER A 44 -20.62 -5.95 7.35
CA SER A 44 -20.62 -7.38 7.64
C SER A 44 -19.19 -7.92 7.77
N LEU A 45 -18.34 -7.69 6.76
CA LEU A 45 -16.89 -7.92 6.82
C LEU A 45 -16.27 -7.19 8.03
N CYS A 46 -16.62 -5.92 8.24
CA CYS A 46 -16.14 -5.16 9.39
C CYS A 46 -16.44 -5.82 10.74
N SER A 47 -17.65 -6.37 10.90
CA SER A 47 -18.06 -7.06 12.12
C SER A 47 -17.37 -8.43 12.24
N ALA A 48 -17.29 -9.18 11.15
CA ALA A 48 -16.66 -10.49 11.07
C ALA A 48 -15.13 -10.46 11.34
N ALA A 49 -14.46 -9.38 10.93
CA ALA A 49 -13.04 -9.13 11.20
C ALA A 49 -12.79 -8.81 12.69
N ARG A 50 -13.58 -7.90 13.26
CA ARG A 50 -13.49 -7.51 14.69
C ARG A 50 -13.76 -8.67 15.63
N LEU A 51 -14.74 -9.52 15.32
CA LEU A 51 -15.02 -10.75 16.09
C LEU A 51 -13.85 -11.74 16.10
N ARG A 52 -12.95 -11.67 15.10
CA ARG A 52 -11.73 -12.48 15.00
C ARG A 52 -10.48 -11.73 15.48
N GLY A 53 -10.64 -10.57 16.14
CA GLY A 53 -9.54 -9.80 16.73
C GLY A 53 -8.72 -8.96 15.74
N VAL A 54 -9.12 -8.86 14.48
CA VAL A 54 -8.38 -8.09 13.46
C VAL A 54 -8.71 -6.60 13.56
N GLU A 55 -7.67 -5.75 13.55
CA GLU A 55 -7.82 -4.30 13.56
C GLU A 55 -8.56 -3.84 12.29
N THR A 56 -9.67 -3.12 12.45
CA THR A 56 -10.62 -2.89 11.35
C THR A 56 -11.21 -1.48 11.39
N ILE A 57 -10.94 -0.72 10.33
CA ILE A 57 -11.46 0.62 10.06
C ILE A 57 -12.65 0.51 9.10
N CYS A 58 -13.82 0.94 9.55
CA CYS A 58 -15.05 0.91 8.76
C CYS A 58 -15.30 2.27 8.13
N GLY A 59 -15.06 2.38 6.82
CA GLY A 59 -15.17 3.62 6.06
C GLY A 59 -14.51 3.54 4.68
N SER A 60 -14.71 4.59 3.89
CA SER A 60 -14.07 4.73 2.57
C SER A 60 -13.49 6.12 2.29
N ASP A 61 -13.62 7.06 3.24
CA ASP A 61 -12.97 8.36 3.15
C ASP A 61 -11.50 8.30 3.58
N LEU A 62 -10.65 9.05 2.89
CA LEU A 62 -9.22 9.05 3.13
C LEU A 62 -8.81 9.79 4.41
N ALA A 63 -9.47 10.89 4.76
CA ALA A 63 -9.11 11.63 5.97
C ALA A 63 -9.46 10.81 7.22
N SER A 64 -10.68 10.27 7.30
CA SER A 64 -11.09 9.46 8.46
C SER A 64 -10.30 8.16 8.58
N VAL A 65 -9.92 7.51 7.47
CA VAL A 65 -9.03 6.32 7.50
C VAL A 65 -7.63 6.69 7.99
N LEU A 66 -7.05 7.80 7.51
CA LEU A 66 -5.76 8.28 8.00
C LEU A 66 -5.81 8.64 9.49
N ALA A 67 -6.87 9.31 9.95
CA ALA A 67 -7.06 9.66 11.36
C ALA A 67 -7.18 8.43 12.26
N ALA A 68 -7.93 7.40 11.82
CA ALA A 68 -8.04 6.12 12.52
C ALA A 68 -6.69 5.37 12.58
N LEU A 69 -5.85 5.47 11.53
CA LEU A 69 -4.45 5.02 11.53
C LEU A 69 -3.49 5.90 12.36
N GLY A 70 -4.01 6.88 13.12
CA GLY A 70 -3.24 7.79 13.97
C GLY A 70 -2.47 8.88 13.22
N VAL A 71 -2.71 9.06 11.92
CA VAL A 71 -2.00 10.03 11.06
C VAL A 71 -2.52 11.43 11.33
N ARG A 72 -1.65 12.28 11.92
CA ARG A 72 -2.04 13.65 12.32
C ARG A 72 -1.69 14.73 11.31
N ARG A 73 -0.85 14.40 10.31
CA ARG A 73 -0.39 15.29 9.25
C ARG A 73 0.15 14.45 8.10
N VAL A 74 -0.14 14.86 6.87
CA VAL A 74 0.34 14.25 5.64
C VAL A 74 1.36 15.17 4.98
N ARG A 75 2.46 14.59 4.47
CA ARG A 75 3.37 15.24 3.53
C ARG A 75 3.69 14.22 2.45
N PHE A 76 3.35 14.53 1.20
CA PHE A 76 3.74 13.68 0.08
C PHE A 76 5.26 13.77 -0.13
N ASP A 77 5.89 12.62 -0.25
CA ASP A 77 7.31 12.49 -0.56
C ASP A 77 7.47 11.36 -1.59
N PRO A 78 7.82 11.66 -2.86
CA PRO A 78 7.89 10.65 -3.91
C PRO A 78 8.97 9.59 -3.66
N ARG A 79 9.96 9.87 -2.79
CA ARG A 79 10.98 8.87 -2.38
C ARG A 79 10.45 7.84 -1.38
N ARG A 80 9.30 8.12 -0.77
CA ARG A 80 8.58 7.21 0.14
C ARG A 80 7.27 6.71 -0.45
N ALA A 81 6.89 7.19 -1.63
CA ALA A 81 5.67 6.78 -2.30
C ALA A 81 5.77 5.33 -2.78
N ARG A 82 4.62 4.67 -2.85
CA ARG A 82 4.45 3.36 -3.45
C ARG A 82 3.63 3.49 -4.73
N CYS A 83 3.89 2.59 -5.67
CA CYS A 83 3.23 2.52 -6.96
C CYS A 83 1.70 2.48 -6.76
N PRO A 84 0.93 3.45 -7.28
CA PRO A 84 -0.53 3.47 -7.09
C PRO A 84 -1.21 2.20 -7.64
N HIS A 85 -0.60 1.55 -8.63
CA HIS A 85 -1.13 0.35 -9.26
C HIS A 85 -0.82 -0.96 -8.52
N CYS A 86 0.40 -1.17 -8.02
CA CYS A 86 0.81 -2.45 -7.43
C CYS A 86 1.35 -2.39 -5.99
N GLY A 87 1.47 -1.21 -5.36
CA GLY A 87 1.96 -1.09 -3.97
C GLY A 87 3.46 -1.25 -3.77
N THR A 88 4.23 -1.69 -4.78
CA THR A 88 5.70 -1.72 -4.74
C THR A 88 6.27 -0.30 -4.55
N PRO A 89 7.28 -0.08 -3.68
CA PRO A 89 7.97 1.20 -3.56
C PRO A 89 8.48 1.70 -4.92
N VAL A 90 8.42 3.02 -5.16
CA VAL A 90 9.03 3.61 -6.36
C VAL A 90 10.45 4.12 -6.06
N THR A 91 11.37 3.83 -6.96
CA THR A 91 12.80 4.18 -6.80
C THR A 91 13.15 5.35 -7.71
N PRO A 92 13.87 6.39 -7.24
CA PRO A 92 14.34 7.45 -8.12
C PRO A 92 15.31 6.90 -9.18
N VAL A 93 15.13 7.29 -10.44
CA VAL A 93 15.95 6.87 -11.59
C VAL A 93 16.39 8.07 -12.42
N GLY A 94 17.51 7.91 -13.14
CA GLY A 94 18.03 8.95 -14.03
C GLY A 94 17.23 9.06 -15.33
N ALA A 95 17.24 10.24 -15.95
CA ALA A 95 16.58 10.48 -17.25
C ALA A 95 17.10 9.54 -18.37
N GLU A 96 18.36 9.10 -18.28
CA GLU A 96 18.95 8.15 -19.23
C GLU A 96 18.34 6.75 -19.09
N THR A 97 18.10 6.29 -17.85
CA THR A 97 17.49 4.98 -17.55
C THR A 97 16.06 4.84 -18.07
N VAL A 98 15.36 5.96 -18.29
CA VAL A 98 13.98 6.01 -18.79
C VAL A 98 13.89 6.48 -20.25
N ARG A 99 15.03 6.64 -20.93
CA ARG A 99 15.07 7.00 -22.36
C ARG A 99 14.45 5.88 -23.20
N GLY A 100 13.49 6.22 -24.06
CA GLY A 100 12.74 5.26 -24.87
C GLY A 100 11.46 4.76 -24.21
N GLU A 101 11.45 4.63 -22.88
CA GLU A 101 10.28 4.22 -22.09
C GLU A 101 9.28 5.36 -21.81
N VAL A 102 9.72 6.62 -21.91
CA VAL A 102 8.84 7.79 -21.81
C VAL A 102 8.99 8.71 -23.04
N PRO A 103 7.92 9.44 -23.45
CA PRO A 103 7.98 10.33 -24.61
C PRO A 103 9.07 11.39 -24.50
N THR A 104 9.74 11.72 -25.60
CA THR A 104 10.88 12.68 -25.64
C THR A 104 10.55 14.03 -25.02
N GLY A 105 9.32 14.53 -25.20
CA GLY A 105 8.86 15.79 -24.59
C GLY A 105 8.80 15.74 -23.05
N VAL A 106 8.64 14.56 -22.46
CA VAL A 106 8.71 14.37 -21.01
C VAL A 106 10.17 14.46 -20.54
N LEU A 107 11.10 13.81 -21.25
CA LEU A 107 12.54 13.86 -20.98
C LEU A 107 13.11 15.28 -21.06
N SER A 108 12.65 16.09 -22.01
CA SER A 108 13.10 17.48 -22.15
C SER A 108 12.54 18.41 -21.05
N SER A 109 11.40 18.05 -20.46
CA SER A 109 10.65 18.94 -19.56
C SER A 109 10.79 18.58 -18.07
N HIS A 110 11.33 17.41 -17.73
CA HIS A 110 11.41 16.92 -16.35
C HIS A 110 12.79 16.32 -16.05
N ARG A 111 13.24 16.48 -14.80
CA ARG A 111 14.57 16.01 -14.34
C ARG A 111 14.50 14.91 -13.28
N GLU A 112 13.34 14.69 -12.66
CA GLU A 112 13.14 13.69 -11.62
C GLU A 112 12.15 12.62 -12.11
N PHE A 113 12.63 11.39 -12.17
CA PHE A 113 11.88 10.20 -12.57
C PHE A 113 11.91 9.16 -11.45
N TYR A 114 10.83 8.39 -11.34
CA TYR A 114 10.66 7.34 -10.35
C TYR A 114 10.12 6.09 -11.04
N ALA A 115 10.82 4.95 -10.94
CA ALA A 115 10.42 3.69 -11.56
C ALA A 115 9.83 2.73 -10.53
N CYS A 116 8.86 1.92 -10.95
CA CYS A 116 8.28 0.83 -10.19
C CYS A 116 8.75 -0.52 -10.76
N PHE A 117 9.76 -1.13 -10.15
CA PHE A 117 10.29 -2.42 -10.61
C PHE A 117 9.28 -3.59 -10.52
N GLY A 118 8.25 -3.49 -9.68
CA GLY A 118 7.18 -4.50 -9.61
C GLY A 118 6.12 -4.45 -10.74
N CYS A 119 6.12 -3.42 -11.60
CA CYS A 119 5.17 -3.36 -12.73
C CYS A 119 5.62 -2.50 -13.93
N GLY A 120 6.91 -2.17 -14.04
CA GLY A 120 7.51 -1.39 -15.14
C GLY A 120 7.08 0.08 -15.25
N ARG A 121 6.20 0.60 -14.38
CA ARG A 121 5.68 1.97 -14.54
C ARG A 121 6.67 3.04 -14.12
N ILE A 122 6.79 4.07 -14.94
CA ILE A 122 7.60 5.26 -14.69
C ILE A 122 6.68 6.45 -14.34
N TYR A 123 7.13 7.24 -13.37
CA TYR A 123 6.46 8.42 -12.85
C TYR A 123 7.42 9.62 -12.87
N TRP A 124 6.89 10.83 -12.99
CA TRP A 124 7.67 12.07 -12.96
C TRP A 124 6.87 13.20 -12.32
N VAL A 125 7.56 14.26 -11.89
CA VAL A 125 6.98 15.44 -11.24
C VAL A 125 6.34 16.38 -12.28
N GLY A 126 5.25 15.94 -12.90
CA GLY A 126 4.48 16.70 -13.90
C GLY A 126 3.19 17.33 -13.35
N GLY A 127 2.26 17.72 -14.24
CA GLY A 127 0.99 18.38 -13.85
C GLY A 127 0.13 17.65 -12.82
N HIS A 128 0.24 16.32 -12.72
CA HIS A 128 -0.42 15.53 -11.68
C HIS A 128 0.05 15.89 -10.25
N TRP A 129 1.27 16.40 -10.10
CA TRP A 129 1.82 16.86 -8.82
C TRP A 129 0.99 17.97 -8.18
N ALA A 130 0.43 18.89 -8.99
CA ALA A 130 -0.43 19.96 -8.48
C ALA A 130 -1.68 19.41 -7.77
N ASN A 131 -2.23 18.30 -8.27
CA ASN A 131 -3.35 17.60 -7.66
C ASN A 131 -2.95 16.86 -6.38
N ILE A 132 -1.77 16.22 -6.35
CA ILE A 132 -1.22 15.61 -5.14
C ILE A 132 -1.00 16.68 -4.04
N LYS A 133 -0.40 17.83 -4.37
CA LYS A 133 -0.22 18.94 -3.42
C LYS A 133 -1.54 19.59 -2.99
N ARG A 134 -2.58 19.58 -3.84
CA ARG A 134 -3.95 20.01 -3.47
C ARG A 134 -4.56 19.03 -2.46
N MET A 135 -4.48 17.73 -2.73
CA MET A 135 -4.93 16.67 -1.84
C MET A 135 -4.21 16.72 -0.48
N GLU A 136 -2.89 16.90 -0.46
CA GLU A 136 -2.11 17.05 0.77
C GLU A 136 -2.57 18.24 1.63
N ARG A 137 -2.85 19.39 1.01
CA ARG A 137 -3.37 20.56 1.74
C ARG A 137 -4.76 20.29 2.33
N GLU A 138 -5.65 19.67 1.55
CA GLU A 138 -7.01 19.37 2.00
C GLU A 138 -7.02 18.35 3.13
N LEU A 139 -6.26 17.25 3.01
CA LEU A 139 -6.11 16.27 4.09
C LEU A 139 -5.55 16.90 5.36
N ASN A 140 -4.56 17.79 5.25
CA ASN A 140 -4.01 18.49 6.42
C ASN A 140 -5.00 19.47 7.07
N ARG A 141 -5.96 20.01 6.30
CA ARG A 141 -7.07 20.80 6.85
C ARG A 141 -8.04 19.90 7.60
N LEU A 142 -8.54 18.83 6.97
CA LEU A 142 -9.51 17.91 7.56
C LEU A 142 -8.97 17.23 8.84
N LEU A 143 -7.72 16.74 8.81
CA LEU A 143 -7.04 16.19 10.00
C LEU A 143 -6.75 17.26 11.08
N GLY A 144 -6.71 18.55 10.68
CA GLY A 144 -6.67 19.69 11.59
C GLY A 144 -8.01 19.95 12.27
N ASP A 145 -9.10 19.89 11.51
CA ASP A 145 -10.47 20.13 11.97
C ASP A 145 -10.98 18.97 12.87
N GLU A 146 -10.60 17.72 12.59
CA GLU A 146 -10.91 16.58 13.47
C GLU A 146 -10.27 16.70 14.85
N ARG A 147 -9.05 17.29 14.95
CA ARG A 147 -8.43 17.62 16.24
C ARG A 147 -9.26 18.64 17.02
N ALA A 148 -9.82 19.65 16.33
CA ALA A 148 -10.67 20.66 16.96
C ALA A 148 -12.01 20.08 17.46
N ARG A 149 -12.47 18.95 16.90
CA ARG A 149 -13.67 18.22 17.33
C ARG A 149 -13.43 17.28 18.52
N GLY A 150 -12.19 17.15 19.02
CA GLY A 150 -11.87 16.32 20.17
C GLY A 150 -12.10 14.81 19.97
N LEU A 151 -12.22 14.35 18.72
CA LEU A 151 -12.44 12.95 18.40
C LEU A 151 -11.16 12.17 18.70
N GLN A 152 -11.12 11.46 19.83
CA GLN A 152 -9.98 10.63 20.18
C GLN A 152 -9.84 9.48 19.16
N PRO A 153 -8.63 9.17 18.67
CA PRO A 153 -8.44 7.98 17.85
C PRO A 153 -8.83 6.75 18.68
N GLY A 154 -9.54 5.81 18.08
CA GLY A 154 -9.79 4.51 18.70
C GLY A 154 -8.46 3.89 19.12
N GLY A 155 -8.37 3.44 20.38
CA GLY A 155 -7.11 3.10 21.06
C GLY A 155 -6.41 1.83 20.57
N GLY A 156 -6.24 1.66 19.26
CA GLY A 156 -5.34 0.67 18.67
C GLY A 156 -3.90 0.98 19.08
N ARG A 157 -3.40 0.27 20.09
CA ARG A 157 -1.98 0.31 20.45
C ARG A 157 -1.20 -0.33 19.30
N VAL A 158 -0.62 0.50 18.45
CA VAL A 158 0.49 0.10 17.58
C VAL A 158 1.58 -0.53 18.46
N PRO A 159 1.89 -1.83 18.32
CA PRO A 159 3.04 -2.41 18.98
C PRO A 159 4.29 -1.82 18.31
N GLY A 160 5.08 -1.07 19.08
CA GLY A 160 6.46 -0.81 18.71
C GLY A 160 7.22 -2.14 18.72
N GLY A 161 8.07 -2.38 17.72
CA GLY A 161 8.77 -3.65 17.58
C GLY A 161 9.57 -4.01 18.85
N ALA A 162 9.23 -5.15 19.44
CA ALA A 162 10.05 -5.87 20.41
C ALA A 162 10.08 -7.32 19.94
N GLY A 163 11.27 -7.89 19.78
CA GLY A 163 11.44 -9.20 19.16
C GLY A 163 10.78 -10.31 19.99
N ALA A 164 9.91 -11.09 19.36
CA ALA A 164 9.47 -12.38 19.86
C ALA A 164 10.35 -13.47 19.26
N GLN A 165 11.42 -13.85 19.98
CA GLN A 165 12.10 -15.12 19.71
C GLN A 165 11.19 -16.26 20.18
N VAL A 166 10.45 -16.87 19.26
CA VAL A 166 9.75 -18.13 19.51
C VAL A 166 10.62 -19.29 19.01
N HIS A 167 11.36 -19.88 19.94
CA HIS A 167 11.79 -21.27 19.78
C HIS A 167 10.56 -22.16 19.97
N GLY A 168 10.22 -22.92 18.93
CA GLY A 168 9.16 -23.93 18.93
C GLY A 168 9.29 -24.74 17.65
N ASP A 169 9.45 -26.05 17.80
CA ASP A 169 9.82 -26.96 16.72
C ASP A 169 8.77 -26.98 15.58
N LEU A 170 9.24 -26.86 14.33
CA LEU A 170 8.38 -27.00 13.16
C LEU A 170 8.00 -28.49 12.96
N PRO A 171 6.72 -28.81 12.71
CA PRO A 171 6.40 -30.00 11.94
C PRO A 171 6.78 -29.76 10.47
N GLU A 172 7.74 -30.53 9.96
CA GLU A 172 8.06 -30.52 8.53
C GLU A 172 6.89 -31.08 7.69
N GLY A 173 6.56 -30.42 6.57
CA GLY A 173 5.65 -30.96 5.56
C GLY A 173 4.24 -30.35 5.50
N GLY A 174 4.16 -29.04 5.21
CA GLY A 174 2.95 -28.41 4.68
C GLY A 174 3.20 -27.91 3.26
N GLN A 175 2.46 -28.42 2.27
CA GLN A 175 2.57 -27.96 0.88
C GLN A 175 2.00 -26.54 0.75
N GLU A 176 2.77 -25.58 0.21
CA GLU A 176 2.31 -24.22 -0.04
C GLU A 176 1.16 -24.22 -1.07
N ASP A 177 0.02 -23.60 -0.73
CA ASP A 177 -1.09 -23.37 -1.66
C ASP A 177 -0.76 -22.17 -2.57
N PRO A 178 -0.55 -22.37 -3.89
CA PRO A 178 -0.13 -21.31 -4.80
C PRO A 178 -1.21 -20.25 -5.09
N GLY A 179 -2.43 -20.41 -4.55
CA GLY A 179 -3.53 -19.46 -4.72
C GLY A 179 -3.69 -18.39 -3.62
N ALA A 180 -2.98 -18.52 -2.49
CA ALA A 180 -3.15 -17.62 -1.35
C ALA A 180 -2.52 -16.22 -1.61
N PRO A 181 -3.23 -15.09 -1.38
CA PRO A 181 -2.62 -13.78 -1.50
C PRO A 181 -1.64 -13.58 -0.32
N ARG A 182 -0.39 -13.29 -0.64
CA ARG A 182 0.73 -13.26 0.33
C ARG A 182 0.72 -12.08 1.28
N CYS A 183 1.53 -12.19 2.34
CA CYS A 183 1.67 -11.06 3.23
C CYS A 183 2.29 -9.88 2.46
N PRO A 184 1.74 -8.68 2.68
CA PRO A 184 2.28 -7.45 2.14
C PRO A 184 3.74 -7.20 2.54
N GLY A 185 4.48 -6.44 1.73
CA GLY A 185 5.91 -6.20 2.01
C GLY A 185 6.80 -7.43 1.87
N GLU A 186 6.25 -8.65 1.76
CA GLU A 186 6.97 -9.80 1.21
C GLU A 186 7.33 -9.48 -0.24
N ALA A 187 8.58 -9.05 -0.45
CA ALA A 187 9.14 -8.97 -1.78
C ALA A 187 9.00 -10.34 -2.44
N GLN A 188 8.54 -10.36 -3.69
CA GLN A 188 8.59 -11.58 -4.48
C GLN A 188 10.07 -11.95 -4.63
N GLY A 189 10.50 -12.96 -3.86
CA GLY A 189 11.72 -13.71 -4.11
C GLY A 189 11.57 -14.45 -5.43
N HIS A 190 11.64 -13.70 -6.52
CA HIS A 190 11.67 -14.27 -7.85
C HIS A 190 13.10 -14.74 -8.08
N GLU A 191 13.35 -16.04 -7.87
CA GLU A 191 14.49 -16.73 -8.46
C GLU A 191 14.29 -16.84 -9.97
N GLY A 192 14.24 -15.68 -10.62
CA GLY A 192 14.30 -15.51 -12.06
C GLY A 192 15.48 -14.60 -12.33
N GLY A 193 16.52 -15.15 -12.94
CA GLY A 193 17.72 -14.40 -13.30
C GLY A 193 17.40 -13.18 -14.15
N VAL A 194 18.34 -12.23 -14.18
CA VAL A 194 18.27 -11.02 -15.02
C VAL A 194 17.93 -11.41 -16.46
N ARG A 195 16.69 -11.15 -16.88
CA ARG A 195 16.30 -11.33 -18.28
C ARG A 195 16.58 -10.05 -19.04
N HIS A 196 17.42 -10.19 -20.05
CA HIS A 196 17.46 -9.30 -21.22
C HIS A 196 16.07 -9.26 -21.91
N PRO A 197 15.79 -8.27 -22.78
CA PRO A 197 14.45 -7.69 -22.94
C PRO A 197 13.39 -8.50 -23.73
N GLU A 198 13.42 -9.82 -23.74
CA GLU A 198 12.60 -10.64 -24.66
C GLU A 198 11.52 -11.55 -24.03
N ASP A 199 11.49 -11.75 -22.70
CA ASP A 199 10.60 -12.74 -22.07
C ASP A 199 9.55 -12.16 -21.10
N ALA A 200 8.29 -12.09 -21.56
CA ALA A 200 7.09 -11.99 -20.72
C ALA A 200 6.19 -13.20 -21.00
N PRO A 201 5.55 -13.84 -19.98
CA PRO A 201 4.23 -13.35 -19.53
C PRO A 201 3.80 -13.67 -18.07
N GLY A 202 2.77 -12.96 -17.55
CA GLY A 202 1.63 -13.69 -16.91
C GLY A 202 1.17 -13.53 -15.43
N GLY A 203 0.88 -12.32 -14.90
CA GLY A 203 -0.08 -12.11 -13.75
C GLY A 203 0.34 -12.58 -12.32
N ARG A 204 -0.37 -12.38 -11.18
CA ARG A 204 -1.43 -11.44 -10.65
C ARG A 204 -1.14 -11.13 -9.12
N ALA A 205 -2.06 -10.64 -8.27
CA ALA A 205 -1.79 -9.71 -7.11
C ALA A 205 -2.62 -9.93 -5.79
N GLN A 206 -2.40 -9.36 -4.55
CA GLN A 206 -1.34 -8.63 -3.75
C GLN A 206 -1.86 -8.36 -2.26
N GLY A 207 -1.03 -8.00 -1.24
CA GLY A 207 -1.41 -7.61 0.18
C GLY A 207 -1.01 -6.17 0.69
N VAL A 208 -1.50 -5.65 1.88
CA VAL A 208 -1.29 -4.33 2.64
C VAL A 208 -0.33 -4.26 3.93
N HIS A 209 0.92 -3.72 3.96
CA HIS A 209 1.79 -3.51 5.20
C HIS A 209 2.80 -2.36 5.22
N ARG A 210 2.55 -1.38 6.08
CA ARG A 210 3.51 -0.41 6.65
C ARG A 210 4.86 -0.23 5.90
#